data_AF-A0A9D7JWV2-F1
#
_entry.id   AF-A0A9D7JWV2-F1
#
_cell.length_a   1.000
_cell.length_b   1.000
_cell.length_c   1.000
_cell.angle_alpha   90.00
_cell.angle_beta   90.00
_cell.angle_gamma   90.00
#
_symmetry.space_group_name_H-M   'P 1'
#
loop_
_entity.id
_entity.type
_entity.pdbx_description
1 polymer ?
#
loop_
_entity_poly.entity_id
_entity_poly.type
_entity_poly.pdbx_seq_one_letter_code
_entity_poly.pdbx_strand_id
1 'polypeptide(L)'
;MFKRLEQKWGVSAINLVLILITFALGGSLCGYLAKKLLNLFAIQNDFYWVLVYIIAVTLLWPVCVIFLSLFTGQFAFFKKYLSRIWSRMMRS
;
A
#
# COMPACT_ATOMS: atom_id res chain seq x y z
N MET A 1 -15.99 -16.51 1.69
CA MET A 1 -15.44 -15.15 1.89
C MET A 1 -15.05 -14.47 0.57
N PHE A 2 -14.27 -15.09 -0.30
CA PHE A 2 -13.80 -14.49 -1.56
C PHE A 2 -14.91 -13.93 -2.45
N LYS A 3 -16.01 -14.67 -2.67
CA LYS A 3 -17.17 -14.19 -3.46
C LYS A 3 -17.79 -12.87 -2.95
N ARG A 4 -17.76 -12.61 -1.64
CA ARG A 4 -18.28 -11.35 -1.06
C ARG A 4 -17.34 -10.18 -1.35
N LEU A 5 -16.02 -10.39 -1.32
CA LEU A 5 -15.04 -9.35 -1.69
C LEU A 5 -15.08 -9.09 -3.19
N GLU A 6 -15.22 -10.15 -3.99
CA GLU A 6 -15.36 -10.12 -5.44
C GLU A 6 -16.55 -9.23 -5.86
N GLN A 7 -17.72 -9.45 -5.25
CA GLN A 7 -18.91 -8.59 -5.46
C GLN A 7 -18.73 -7.17 -4.90
N LYS A 8 -18.09 -7.01 -3.74
CA LYS A 8 -17.89 -5.68 -3.12
C LYS A 8 -16.97 -4.78 -3.95
N TRP A 9 -15.97 -5.37 -4.59
CA TRP A 9 -14.97 -4.65 -5.38
C TRP A 9 -15.22 -4.71 -6.89
N GLY A 10 -16.15 -5.56 -7.35
CA GLY A 10 -16.53 -5.69 -8.76
C GLY A 10 -15.40 -6.22 -9.65
N VAL A 11 -14.54 -7.08 -9.12
CA VAL A 11 -13.38 -7.64 -9.82
C VAL A 11 -13.54 -9.15 -9.93
N SER A 12 -13.03 -9.80 -10.99
CA SER A 12 -13.01 -11.27 -11.11
C SER A 12 -12.11 -11.92 -10.03
N ALA A 13 -12.37 -13.18 -9.68
CA ALA A 13 -11.58 -13.97 -8.73
C ALA A 13 -10.06 -13.92 -8.99
N ILE A 14 -9.65 -13.96 -10.27
CA ILE A 14 -8.23 -13.87 -10.66
C ILE A 14 -7.67 -12.48 -10.33
N ASN A 15 -8.41 -11.42 -10.66
CA ASN A 15 -8.01 -10.05 -10.34
C ASN A 15 -7.94 -9.83 -8.83
N LEU A 16 -8.88 -10.40 -8.07
CA LEU A 16 -8.86 -10.32 -6.62
C LEU A 16 -7.60 -10.96 -6.02
N VAL A 17 -7.21 -12.14 -6.50
CA VAL A 17 -5.96 -12.80 -6.08
C VAL A 17 -4.74 -11.94 -6.46
N LEU A 18 -4.68 -11.41 -7.68
CA LEU A 18 -3.60 -10.52 -8.11
C LEU A 18 -3.52 -9.25 -7.25
N ILE A 19 -4.66 -8.65 -6.91
CA ILE A 19 -4.73 -7.50 -6.01
C ILE A 19 -4.17 -7.86 -4.64
N LEU A 20 -4.59 -8.98 -4.04
CA LEU A 20 -4.08 -9.42 -2.74
C LEU A 20 -2.56 -9.68 -2.77
N ILE A 21 -2.05 -10.26 -3.86
CA ILE A 21 -0.61 -10.45 -4.06
C ILE A 21 0.09 -9.08 -4.16
N THR A 22 -0.43 -8.13 -4.93
CA THR A 22 0.12 -6.76 -5.02
C THR A 22 0.08 -6.05 -3.66
N PHE A 23 -0.97 -6.25 -2.86
CA PHE A 23 -1.05 -5.73 -1.50
C PHE A 23 0.05 -6.32 -0.60
N ALA A 24 0.23 -7.64 -0.62
CA ALA A 24 1.23 -8.33 0.20
C ALA A 24 2.65 -7.95 -0.20
N LEU A 25 2.93 -7.92 -1.50
CA LEU A 25 4.23 -7.49 -2.03
C LEU A 25 4.48 -6.01 -1.76
N GLY A 26 3.46 -5.15 -1.93
CA GLY A 26 3.57 -3.71 -1.70
C GLY A 26 3.78 -3.35 -0.25
N GLY A 27 3.09 -4.04 0.67
CA GLY A 27 3.32 -3.91 2.10
C GLY A 27 4.73 -4.34 2.50
N SER A 28 5.18 -5.49 2.01
CA SER A 28 6.52 -6.02 2.31
C SER A 28 7.63 -5.12 1.77
N LEU A 29 7.49 -4.65 0.52
CA LEU A 29 8.44 -3.75 -0.13
C LEU A 29 8.49 -2.39 0.57
N CYS A 30 7.33 -1.84 0.94
CA CYS A 30 7.23 -0.58 1.67
C CYS A 30 7.93 -0.66 3.04
N GLY A 31 7.64 -1.71 3.83
CA GLY A 31 8.28 -1.90 5.14
C GLY A 31 9.80 -2.00 5.03
N TYR A 32 10.29 -2.75 4.03
CA TYR A 32 11.73 -2.86 3.76
C TYR A 32 12.36 -1.52 3.35
N LEU A 33 11.72 -0.77 2.43
CA LEU A 33 12.18 0.54 2.00
C LEU A 33 12.18 1.56 3.15
N ALA A 34 11.11 1.62 3.93
CA ALA A 34 11.01 2.51 5.07
C ALA A 34 12.12 2.21 6.09
N LYS A 35 12.33 0.93 6.45
CA LYS A 35 13.42 0.52 7.34
C LYS A 35 14.79 0.93 6.79
N LYS A 36 15.01 0.73 5.49
CA LYS A 36 16.27 1.10 4.82
C LYS A 36 16.49 2.62 4.86
N LEU A 37 15.45 3.42 4.57
CA LEU A 37 15.51 4.88 4.64
C LEU A 37 15.80 5.35 6.06
N LEU A 38 15.11 4.81 7.07
CA LEU A 38 15.30 5.17 8.48
C LEU A 38 16.68 4.81 9.01
N ASN A 39 17.24 3.69 8.60
CA ASN A 39 18.61 3.32 8.96
C ASN A 39 19.65 4.29 8.39
N LEU A 40 19.35 5.00 7.28
CA LEU A 40 20.23 6.06 6.76
C LEU A 40 20.21 7.32 7.64
N PHE A 41 19.10 7.57 8.35
CA PHE A 41 18.96 8.76 9.22
C PHE A 41 19.53 8.54 10.64
N ALA A 42 20.06 7.36 10.96
CA ALA A 42 20.76 7.04 12.22
C ALA A 42 20.06 7.57 13.49
N ILE A 43 18.73 7.43 13.56
CA ILE A 43 17.93 7.87 14.71
C ILE A 43 18.31 7.02 15.93
N GLN A 44 18.90 7.64 16.95
CA GLN A 44 19.45 6.96 18.13
C GLN A 44 18.40 6.54 19.15
N ASN A 45 17.19 7.10 19.09
CA ASN A 45 16.13 6.82 20.05
C ASN A 45 15.09 5.87 19.45
N ASP A 46 14.94 4.70 20.07
CA ASP A 46 14.06 3.62 19.61
C ASP A 46 12.59 4.05 19.50
N PHE A 47 12.10 4.89 20.42
CA PHE A 47 10.72 5.36 20.38
C PHE A 47 10.45 6.25 19.16
N TYR A 48 11.33 7.22 18.91
CA TYR A 48 11.24 8.08 17.74
C TYR A 48 11.47 7.29 16.45
N TRP A 49 12.36 6.30 16.46
CA TRP A 49 12.58 5.43 15.31
C TRP A 49 11.29 4.69 14.92
N VAL A 50 10.59 4.10 15.89
CA VAL A 50 9.32 3.39 15.64
C VAL A 50 8.22 4.35 15.18
N LEU A 51 8.10 5.53 15.79
CA LEU A 51 7.10 6.52 15.38
C LEU A 51 7.31 6.97 13.93
N VAL A 52 8.55 7.33 13.59
CA VAL A 52 8.90 7.76 12.23
C VAL A 52 8.76 6.60 11.24
N TYR A 53 9.09 5.36 11.66
CA TYR A 53 8.84 4.15 10.87
C TYR A 53 7.37 3.97 10.49
N ILE A 54 6.45 4.08 11.45
CA ILE A 54 5.02 3.92 11.19
C ILE A 54 4.52 5.01 10.22
N ILE A 55 4.93 6.27 10.42
CA ILE A 55 4.56 7.39 9.55
C ILE A 55 5.13 7.18 8.14
N ALA A 56 6.40 6.82 8.04
CA ALA A 56 7.07 6.57 6.77
C ALA A 56 6.41 5.43 6.00
N VAL A 57 6.17 4.27 6.64
CA VAL A 57 5.48 3.14 6.00
C VAL A 57 4.09 3.54 5.52
N THR A 58 3.32 4.27 6.33
CA THR A 58 1.95 4.68 5.98
C THR A 58 1.93 5.58 4.75
N LEU A 59 2.86 6.54 4.66
CA LEU A 59 2.97 7.46 3.52
C LEU A 59 3.58 6.81 2.28
N LEU A 60 4.55 5.90 2.46
CA LEU A 60 5.26 5.25 1.37
C LEU A 60 4.46 4.07 0.77
N TRP A 61 3.55 3.49 1.55
CA TRP A 61 2.69 2.38 1.14
C TRP A 61 1.88 2.62 -0.14
N PRO A 62 1.11 3.72 -0.28
CA PRO A 62 0.35 3.97 -1.51
C PRO A 62 1.25 4.09 -2.74
N VAL A 63 2.47 4.61 -2.58
CA VAL A 63 3.46 4.69 -3.67
C VAL A 63 3.94 3.30 -4.07
N CYS A 64 4.31 2.46 -3.10
CA CYS A 64 4.79 1.10 -3.36
C CYS A 64 3.73 0.21 -4.01
N VAL A 65 2.48 0.31 -3.54
CA VAL A 65 1.36 -0.46 -4.10
C VAL A 65 1.03 -0.02 -5.52
N ILE A 66 1.04 1.29 -5.80
CA ILE A 66 0.86 1.79 -7.16
C ILE A 66 2.00 1.31 -8.07
N PHE A 67 3.24 1.39 -7.60
CA PHE A 67 4.40 0.93 -8.36
C PHE A 67 4.29 -0.56 -8.73
N LEU A 68 3.98 -1.43 -7.76
CA LEU A 68 3.80 -2.86 -8.02
C LEU A 68 2.56 -3.17 -8.87
N SER A 69 1.51 -2.36 -8.76
CA SER A 69 0.31 -2.53 -9.59
C SER A 69 0.56 -2.26 -11.08
N LEU A 70 1.65 -1.57 -11.44
CA LEU A 70 2.10 -1.45 -12.84
C LEU A 70 2.61 -2.79 -13.36
N PHE A 71 3.34 -3.55 -12.56
CA PHE A 71 3.86 -4.88 -12.93
C PHE A 71 2.76 -5.94 -13.01
N THR A 72 1.75 -5.87 -12.13
CA THR A 72 0.66 -6.86 -12.09
C THR A 72 -0.53 -6.50 -12.98
N GLY A 73 -0.50 -5.35 -13.67
CA GLY A 73 -1.60 -4.86 -14.51
C GLY A 73 -2.83 -4.35 -13.75
N GLN A 74 -2.78 -4.30 -12.42
CA GLN A 74 -3.90 -3.85 -11.56
C GLN A 74 -3.89 -2.33 -11.30
N PHE A 75 -3.06 -1.56 -12.01
CA PHE A 75 -2.91 -0.12 -11.82
C PHE A 75 -4.22 0.67 -11.89
N ALA A 76 -5.09 0.38 -12.87
CA ALA A 76 -6.38 1.07 -13.01
C ALA A 76 -7.30 0.86 -11.78
N PHE A 77 -7.26 -0.33 -11.18
CA PHE A 77 -8.00 -0.65 -9.96
C PHE A 77 -7.45 0.16 -8.78
N PHE A 78 -6.13 0.07 -8.54
CA PHE A 78 -5.49 0.75 -7.41
C PHE A 78 -5.55 2.27 -7.51
N LYS A 79 -5.40 2.84 -8.71
CA LYS A 79 -5.56 4.27 -8.95
C LYS A 79 -6.97 4.75 -8.61
N LYS A 80 -8.01 4.03 -9.05
CA LYS A 80 -9.41 4.34 -8.70
C LYS A 80 -9.67 4.17 -7.20
N TYR A 81 -9.14 3.12 -6.60
CA TYR A 81 -9.27 2.85 -5.16
C TYR A 81 -8.61 3.96 -4.33
N LEU A 82 -7.37 4.33 -4.64
CA LEU A 82 -6.63 5.34 -3.92
C LEU A 82 -7.21 6.75 -4.15
N SER A 83 -7.61 7.07 -5.38
CA SER A 83 -8.30 8.32 -5.70
C SER A 83 -9.62 8.45 -4.91
N ARG A 84 -10.37 7.35 -4.75
CA ARG A 84 -11.58 7.34 -3.93
C ARG A 84 -11.27 7.61 -2.45
N ILE A 85 -10.22 7.02 -1.90
CA ILE A 85 -9.80 7.28 -0.51
C ILE A 85 -9.34 8.73 -0.37
N TRP A 86 -8.50 9.22 -1.28
CA TRP A 86 -8.01 10.60 -1.29
C TRP A 86 -9.15 11.61 -1.36
N SER A 87 -10.13 11.37 -2.25
CA SER A 87 -11.32 12.22 -2.37
C SER A 87 -12.16 12.26 -1.10
N ARG A 88 -12.12 11.23 -0.24
CA ARG A 88 -12.79 11.22 1.06
C ARG A 88 -11.98 11.95 2.13
N MET A 89 -10.65 11.84 2.10
CA MET A 89 -9.79 12.57 3.03
C MET A 89 -9.80 14.08 2.76
N MET A 90 -9.89 14.49 1.48
CA MET A 90 -9.78 15.88 1.05
C MET A 90 -11.14 16.60 0.90
N ARG A 91 -12.27 15.87 0.87
CA ARG A 91 -13.62 16.46 0.95
C ARG A 91 -14.13 16.62 2.39
N SER A 92 -13.23 16.58 3.38
CA SER A 92 -13.55 16.99 4.76
C SER A 92 -13.35 18.47 4.95
#